data_AF-A0A2M7DB71-F1
#
_entry.id   AF-A0A2M7DB71-F1
#
_cell.length_a   1.000
_cell.length_b   1.000
_cell.length_c   1.000
_cell.angle_alpha   90.00
_cell.angle_beta   90.00
_cell.angle_gamma   90.00
#
_symmetry.space_group_name_H-M   'P 1'
#
loop_
_entity.id
_entity.type
_entity.pdbx_description
1 polymer ?
#
loop_
_entity_poly.entity_id
_entity_poly.type
_entity_poly.pdbx_seq_one_letter_code
_entity_poly.pdbx_strand_id
1 'polypeptide(L)' 'MKIKELRSKSKGELKKLLKEKSKRIQELRFQLSSGKVKNTKELKEIKKDVARILTILKYA' A
#
# COMPACT_ATOMS: atom_id res chain seq x y z
N MET A 1 2.01 -7.62 3.49
CA MET A 1 3.18 -7.40 4.39
C MET A 1 2.93 -7.91 5.82
N LYS A 2 3.97 -8.41 6.51
CA LYS A 2 3.95 -8.73 7.97
C LYS A 2 4.18 -7.46 8.80
N ILE A 3 3.45 -7.33 9.91
CA ILE A 3 3.44 -6.14 10.78
C ILE A 3 4.81 -5.89 11.46
N LYS A 4 5.57 -6.95 11.74
CA LYS A 4 6.88 -6.85 12.41
C LYS A 4 7.91 -6.06 11.57
N GLU A 5 8.00 -6.34 10.27
CA GLU A 5 8.91 -5.63 9.35
C GLU A 5 8.56 -4.13 9.20
N LEU A 6 7.27 -3.80 9.26
CA LEU A 6 6.81 -2.41 9.19
C LEU A 6 7.09 -1.63 10.48
N ARG A 7 7.16 -2.29 11.64
CA ARG A 7 7.60 -1.67 12.90
C ARG A 7 9.11 -1.47 12.98
N SER A 8 9.90 -2.34 12.36
CA SER A 8 11.37 -2.20 12.31
C SER A 8 11.84 -1.10 11.35
N LYS A 9 10.98 -0.63 10.43
CA LYS A 9 11.31 0.45 9.50
C LYS A 9 11.09 1.82 10.13
N SER A 10 11.96 2.77 9.80
CA SER A 10 11.87 4.15 10.27
C SER A 10 10.63 4.86 9.73
N LYS A 11 10.08 5.83 10.49
CA LYS A 11 8.93 6.65 10.09
C LYS A 11 9.11 7.29 8.70
N GLY A 12 10.35 7.60 8.32
CA GLY A 12 10.70 8.13 6.99
C GLY A 12 10.53 7.12 5.85
N GLU A 13 10.92 5.86 6.05
CA GLU A 13 10.75 4.80 5.06
C GLU A 13 9.29 4.39 4.90
N LEU A 14 8.53 4.38 6.00
CA LEU A 14 7.09 4.13 5.98
C LEU A 14 6.34 5.19 5.15
N LYS A 15 6.71 6.46 5.27
CA LYS A 15 6.15 7.54 4.43
C LYS A 15 6.52 7.38 2.95
N LYS A 16 7.75 6.96 2.64
CA LYS A 16 8.17 6.66 1.25
C LYS A 16 7.37 5.50 0.66
N LEU A 17 7.27 4.39 1.38
CA LEU A 17 6.46 3.23 0.99
C LEU A 17 4.98 3.57 0.81
N LEU A 18 4.44 4.44 1.66
CA LEU A 18 3.06 4.91 1.53
C LEU A 18 2.84 5.67 0.22
N LYS A 19 3.74 6.60 -0.12
CA LYS A 19 3.68 7.33 -1.40
C LYS A 19 3.76 6.37 -2.59
N GLU A 20 4.66 5.39 -2.52
CA GLU A 20 4.84 4.38 -3.57
C GLU A 20 3.59 3.52 -3.76
N LYS A 21 3.01 3.01 -2.67
CA LYS A 21 1.77 2.21 -2.71
C LYS A 21 0.56 3.02 -3.18
N SER A 22 0.48 4.30 -2.82
CA SER A 22 -0.59 5.18 -3.32
C SER A 22 -0.50 5.41 -4.84
N LYS A 23 0.72 5.62 -5.38
CA LYS A 23 0.92 5.69 -6.84
C LYS A 23 0.51 4.38 -7.52
N ARG A 24 0.90 3.24 -6.94
CA ARG A 24 0.54 1.92 -7.46
C ARG A 24 -0.96 1.65 -7.45
N ILE A 25 -1.70 2.16 -6.46
CA ILE A 25 -3.17 2.13 -6.45
C ILE A 25 -3.74 2.93 -7.62
N GLN A 26 -3.16 4.08 -7.95
CA GLN A 26 -3.62 4.93 -9.05
C GLN A 26 -3.35 4.27 -10.41
N GLU A 27 -2.17 3.69 -10.59
CA GLU A 27 -1.83 2.87 -11.77
C GLU A 27 -2.77 1.67 -11.91
N LEU A 28 -3.04 0.93 -10.83
CA LEU A 28 -3.96 -0.20 -10.86
C LEU A 28 -5.41 0.23 -11.14
N ARG A 29 -5.84 1.39 -10.65
CA ARG A 29 -7.15 1.97 -11.02
C ARG A 29 -7.20 2.33 -12.50
N PHE A 30 -6.11 2.86 -13.04
CA PHE A 30 -6.02 3.20 -14.46
C PHE A 30 -6.07 1.94 -15.32
N GLN A 31 -5.31 0.90 -14.95
CA GLN A 31 -5.38 -0.41 -15.59
C GLN A 31 -6.79 -1.03 -15.48
N LEU A 32 -7.44 -0.90 -14.32
CA LEU A 32 -8.82 -1.38 -14.09
C LEU A 32 -9.80 -0.68 -15.04
N SER A 33 -9.68 0.64 -15.17
CA SER A 33 -10.48 1.45 -16.08
C SER A 33 -10.24 1.07 -17.55
N SER A 34 -9.03 0.63 -17.90
CA SER A 34 -8.70 0.16 -19.24
C SER A 34 -9.27 -1.23 -19.56
N GLY A 35 -10.00 -1.88 -18.63
CA GLY A 35 -10.70 -3.15 -18.87
C GLY A 35 -9.79 -4.39 -18.96
N LYS A 36 -8.48 -4.25 -18.72
CA LYS A 36 -7.48 -5.33 -18.83
C LYS A 36 -7.13 -6.00 -17.51
N VAL A 37 -7.82 -5.70 -16.41
CA VAL A 37 -7.37 -6.15 -15.08
C VAL A 37 -8.02 -7.46 -14.68
N LYS A 38 -7.19 -8.51 -14.69
CA LYS A 38 -7.47 -9.83 -14.11
C LYS A 38 -7.34 -9.86 -12.57
N ASN A 39 -6.60 -8.92 -11.97
CA ASN A 39 -6.20 -8.97 -10.55
C ASN A 39 -6.79 -7.84 -9.68
N THR A 40 -8.11 -7.82 -9.50
CA THR A 40 -8.77 -6.96 -8.47
C THR A 40 -8.30 -7.26 -7.05
N LYS A 41 -7.77 -8.48 -6.81
CA LYS A 41 -7.22 -8.91 -5.52
C LYS A 41 -6.00 -8.07 -5.09
N GLU A 42 -5.10 -7.74 -6.02
CA GLU A 42 -3.90 -6.93 -5.71
C GLU A 42 -4.27 -5.55 -5.18
N LEU A 43 -5.29 -4.90 -5.76
CA LEU A 43 -5.78 -3.61 -5.28
C LEU A 43 -6.23 -3.69 -3.81
N LYS A 44 -6.92 -4.78 -3.44
CA LYS A 44 -7.41 -5.00 -2.08
C LYS A 44 -6.26 -5.26 -1.11
N GLU A 45 -5.24 -6.00 -1.53
CA GLU A 45 -4.04 -6.26 -0.73
C GLU A 45 -3.21 -4.99 -0.51
N ILE A 46 -2.98 -4.20 -1.56
CA ILE A 46 -2.22 -2.95 -1.47
C ILE A 46 -2.94 -1.95 -0.56
N LYS A 47 -4.27 -1.83 -0.64
CA LYS A 47 -5.07 -1.03 0.30
C LYS A 47 -4.92 -1.48 1.75
N LYS A 48 -4.95 -2.79 2.01
CA LYS A 48 -4.73 -3.35 3.35
C LYS A 48 -3.34 -3.05 3.88
N ASP A 49 -2.31 -3.15 3.02
CA ASP A 49 -0.94 -2.83 3.42
C ASP A 49 -0.75 -1.33 3.72
N VAL A 50 -1.38 -0.43 2.94
CA VAL A 50 -1.37 1.02 3.24
C VAL A 50 -2.03 1.31 4.59
N ALA A 51 -3.18 0.68 4.86
CA ALA A 51 -3.87 0.84 6.14
C ALA A 51 -3.01 0.35 7.33
N ARG A 52 -2.29 -0.76 7.16
CA ARG A 52 -1.34 -1.26 8.17
C ARG A 52 -0.19 -0.28 8.42
N ILE A 53 0.37 0.31 7.36
CA ILE A 53 1.44 1.33 7.47
C ILE A 53 0.92 2.57 8.22
N LEU A 54 -0.26 3.07 7.87
CA LEU A 54 -0.88 4.22 8.54
C LEU A 54 -1.18 3.93 10.01
N THR A 55 -1.64 2.71 10.32
CA THR A 55 -1.90 2.29 11.70
C THR A 55 -0.60 2.29 12.51
N ILE A 56 0.50 1.76 11.95
CA ILE A 56 1.81 1.78 12.63
C ILE A 56 2.30 3.22 12.80
N LEU A 57 2.18 4.09 11.78
CA LEU A 57 2.56 5.49 11.90
C LEU A 57 1.77 6.26 12.96
N LYS A 58 0.52 5.86 13.22
CA LYS A 58 -0.37 6.50 14.21
C LYS A 58 -0.13 5.98 15.64
N TYR A 59 0.19 4.70 15.79
CA TYR A 59 0.32 4.02 17.10
C TYR A 59 1.78 3.68 17.49
N ALA A 60 2.79 4.15 16.73
CA ALA A 60 4.22 4.03 17.05
C ALA A 60 4.86 5.40 17.27
#